data_AF-A0A926ITI5-F1
#
_entry.id   AF-A0A926ITI5-F1
#
_cell.length_a   1.000
_cell.length_b   1.000
_cell.length_c   1.000
_cell.angle_alpha   90.00
_cell.angle_beta   90.00
_cell.angle_gamma   90.00
#
_symmetry.space_group_name_H-M   'P 1'
#
loop_
_entity.id
_entity.type
_entity.pdbx_description
1 polymer ?
#
loop_
_entity_poly.entity_id
_entity_poly.type
_entity_poly.pdbx_seq_one_letter_code
_entity_poly.pdbx_strand_id
1 'polypeptide(L)' 'MKTDITVKLNEQNLDDNAPAFEGTTDGQYSFSYDENSAADSVLGTVSAKDADGEAVTYSIKSGNDNGWFAIDAKTG' A
#
# COMPACT_ATOMS: atom_id res chain seq x y z
N MET A 1 -29.57 43.23 25.28
CA MET A 1 -29.62 41.76 25.36
C MET A 1 -28.78 41.21 24.22
N LYS A 2 -27.89 40.26 24.47
CA LYS A 2 -27.09 39.59 23.44
C LYS A 2 -27.55 38.14 23.35
N THR A 3 -27.63 37.61 22.15
CA THR A 3 -27.91 36.21 21.89
C THR A 3 -26.66 35.63 21.25
N ASP A 4 -26.15 34.54 21.82
CA ASP A 4 -25.02 33.82 21.26
C ASP A 4 -25.53 32.63 20.43
N ILE A 5 -24.81 32.34 19.35
CA ILE A 5 -25.04 31.17 18.50
C ILE A 5 -23.74 30.37 18.40
N THR A 6 -23.86 29.05 18.49
CA THR A 6 -22.72 28.15 18.29
C THR A 6 -22.62 27.79 16.81
N VAL A 7 -21.49 28.15 16.20
CA VAL A 7 -21.11 27.64 14.88
C VAL A 7 -20.30 26.37 15.07
N LYS A 8 -20.68 25.28 14.39
CA LYS A 8 -19.89 24.06 14.32
C LYS A 8 -19.22 23.97 12.96
N LEU A 9 -17.91 23.74 12.95
CA LEU A 9 -17.16 23.40 11.76
C LEU A 9 -16.79 21.93 11.84
N ASN A 10 -16.93 21.22 10.73
CA ASN A 10 -16.50 19.84 10.56
C ASN A 10 -15.58 19.81 9.36
N GLU A 11 -14.36 19.31 9.55
CA GLU A 11 -13.48 18.97 8.43
C GLU A 11 -13.94 17.64 7.83
N GLN A 12 -13.97 17.59 6.50
CA GLN A 12 -14.20 16.35 5.76
C GLN A 12 -12.84 15.85 5.27
N ASN A 13 -12.60 14.56 5.45
CA ASN A 13 -11.46 13.92 4.80
C ASN A 13 -11.72 13.86 3.30
N LEU A 14 -10.74 14.29 2.50
CA LEU A 14 -10.71 14.09 1.06
C LEU A 14 -9.55 13.13 0.78
N ASP A 15 -9.75 12.22 -0.16
CA ASP A 15 -8.68 11.35 -0.68
C ASP A 15 -7.73 12.19 -1.54
N ASP A 16 -6.71 12.76 -0.90
CA ASP A 16 -5.73 13.66 -1.52
C ASP A 16 -4.27 13.22 -1.28
N ASN A 17 -4.06 12.15 -0.52
CA ASN A 17 -2.79 11.48 -0.35
C ASN A 17 -2.81 10.15 -1.10
N ALA A 18 -1.74 9.87 -1.86
CA ALA A 18 -1.60 8.57 -2.52
C ALA A 18 -0.90 7.57 -1.57
N PRO A 19 -1.15 6.26 -1.74
CA PRO A 19 -0.44 5.25 -0.96
C PRO A 19 1.08 5.33 -1.16
N ALA A 20 1.83 5.26 -0.05
CA ALA A 20 3.28 5.28 -0.04
C ALA A 20 3.85 3.96 0.49
N PHE A 21 4.83 3.38 -0.20
CA PHE A 21 5.51 2.15 0.23
C PHE A 21 6.47 2.42 1.40
N GLU A 22 6.46 1.50 2.37
CA GLU A 22 7.21 1.58 3.63
C GLU A 22 8.29 0.48 3.72
N GLY A 23 9.39 0.74 4.43
CA GLY A 23 10.46 -0.26 4.60
C GLY A 23 11.28 -0.51 3.34
N THR A 24 11.31 0.46 2.42
CA THR A 24 12.12 0.40 1.20
C THR A 24 13.54 0.93 1.43
N THR A 25 14.48 0.50 0.60
CA THR A 25 15.80 1.14 0.45
C THR A 25 15.83 1.83 -0.91
N ASP A 26 15.99 3.15 -0.94
CA ASP A 26 15.94 3.96 -2.18
C ASP A 26 14.70 3.71 -3.04
N GLY A 27 13.53 3.54 -2.40
CA GLY A 27 12.25 3.31 -3.07
C GLY A 27 12.08 1.88 -3.63
N GLN A 28 12.95 0.94 -3.24
CA GLN A 28 12.95 -0.42 -3.76
C GLN A 28 12.88 -1.46 -2.64
N TYR A 29 12.25 -2.59 -2.95
CA TYR A 29 12.37 -3.84 -2.21
C TYR A 29 13.35 -4.76 -2.94
N SER A 30 14.08 -5.56 -2.17
CA SER A 30 14.95 -6.60 -2.70
C SER A 30 14.65 -7.90 -1.98
N PHE A 31 14.40 -8.95 -2.75
CA PHE A 31 14.10 -10.29 -2.25
C PHE A 31 15.03 -11.29 -2.94
N SER A 32 15.39 -12.35 -2.22
CA SER A 32 16.21 -13.45 -2.70
C SER A 32 15.54 -14.77 -2.36
N TYR A 33 15.72 -15.78 -3.20
CA TYR A 33 15.24 -17.13 -2.97
C TYR A 33 16.30 -18.14 -3.42
N ASP A 34 16.26 -19.32 -2.84
CA ASP A 34 17.17 -20.40 -3.19
C ASP A 34 16.73 -21.07 -4.49
N GLU A 35 17.70 -21.50 -5.29
CA GLU A 35 17.42 -22.34 -6.45
C GLU A 35 16.66 -23.61 -6.03
N ASN A 36 15.72 -24.06 -6.87
CA ASN A 36 14.84 -25.20 -6.60
C ASN A 36 13.84 -25.01 -5.44
N SER A 37 13.58 -23.77 -5.02
CA SER A 37 12.44 -23.46 -4.15
C SER A 37 11.11 -23.89 -4.77
N ALA A 38 10.13 -24.21 -3.92
CA ALA A 38 8.79 -24.55 -4.40
C ALA A 38 8.13 -23.34 -5.08
N ALA A 39 7.22 -23.59 -6.02
CA ALA A 39 6.53 -22.54 -6.75
C ALA A 39 5.76 -21.57 -5.83
N ASP A 40 5.26 -22.06 -4.69
CA ASP A 40 4.48 -21.28 -3.72
C ASP A 40 5.35 -20.67 -2.59
N SER A 41 6.68 -20.70 -2.73
CA SER A 41 7.57 -20.07 -1.74
C SER A 41 7.38 -18.56 -1.73
N VAL A 42 7.08 -18.01 -0.54
CA VAL A 42 6.96 -16.57 -0.34
C VAL A 42 8.34 -15.91 -0.42
N LEU A 43 8.52 -15.02 -1.39
CA LEU A 43 9.76 -14.28 -1.59
C LEU A 43 9.92 -13.14 -0.57
N GLY A 44 8.80 -12.56 -0.15
CA GLY A 44 8.73 -11.45 0.79
C GLY A 44 7.35 -10.83 0.80
N THR A 45 7.24 -9.68 1.45
CA THR A 45 6.00 -8.91 1.59
C THR A 45 6.30 -7.44 1.34
N VAL A 46 5.42 -6.76 0.62
CA VAL A 46 5.47 -5.31 0.44
C VAL A 46 4.39 -4.65 1.29
N SER A 47 4.62 -3.41 1.71
CA SER A 47 3.63 -2.68 2.51
C SER A 47 3.58 -1.24 2.06
N ALA A 48 2.39 -0.75 1.76
CA ALA A 48 2.12 0.65 1.56
C ALA A 48 1.00 1.12 2.48
N LYS A 49 1.05 2.39 2.82
CA LYS A 49 0.06 3.05 3.66
C LYS A 49 -0.48 4.28 2.95
N ASP A 50 -1.79 4.42 2.99
CA ASP A 50 -2.46 5.66 2.68
C ASP A 50 -2.54 6.54 3.94
N ALA A 51 -2.21 7.83 3.80
CA ALA A 51 -2.21 8.76 4.92
C ALA A 51 -3.63 9.20 5.33
N ASP A 52 -4.58 9.12 4.40
CA ASP A 52 -6.00 9.42 4.60
C ASP A 52 -6.76 8.21 5.19
N GLY A 53 -6.16 7.01 5.13
CA GLY A 53 -6.62 5.79 5.80
C GLY A 53 -7.36 4.81 4.87
N GLU A 54 -7.35 5.06 3.57
CA GLU A 54 -7.93 4.24 2.53
C GLU A 54 -7.23 2.88 2.43
N ALA A 55 -8.00 1.88 1.97
CA ALA A 55 -7.48 0.54 1.78
C ALA A 55 -6.55 0.50 0.56
N VAL A 56 -5.33 0.02 0.76
CA VAL A 56 -4.35 -0.17 -0.31
C VAL A 56 -4.54 -1.54 -0.96
N THR A 57 -4.48 -1.59 -2.30
CA THR A 57 -4.47 -2.84 -3.07
C THR A 57 -3.25 -2.95 -3.97
N TYR A 58 -2.71 -4.16 -4.08
CA TYR A 58 -1.44 -4.42 -4.78
C TYR A 58 -1.64 -5.18 -6.10
N SER A 59 -0.78 -4.88 -7.08
CA SER A 59 -0.67 -5.60 -8.34
C SER A 59 0.74 -5.47 -8.93
N ILE A 60 1.17 -6.46 -9.71
CA ILE A 60 2.45 -6.40 -10.42
C ILE A 60 2.21 -5.74 -11.79
N LYS A 61 2.79 -4.55 -11.98
CA LYS A 61 2.58 -3.76 -13.20
C LYS A 61 3.38 -4.25 -14.42
N SER A 62 4.59 -4.75 -14.20
CA SER A 62 5.54 -5.09 -15.27
C SER A 62 6.64 -6.05 -14.77
N GLY A 63 7.40 -6.65 -15.68
CA GLY A 63 8.53 -7.53 -15.35
C GLY A 63 8.11 -8.94 -14.93
N ASN A 64 6.83 -9.27 -15.08
CA ASN A 64 6.24 -10.57 -14.78
C ASN A 64 5.45 -11.12 -15.98
N ASP A 65 5.95 -10.88 -17.20
CA ASP A 65 5.24 -11.22 -18.44
C ASP A 65 5.03 -12.73 -18.61
N ASN A 66 5.90 -13.55 -17.99
CA ASN A 66 5.76 -15.00 -17.95
C ASN A 66 4.84 -15.51 -16.83
N GLY A 67 4.36 -14.62 -15.94
CA GLY A 67 3.47 -14.98 -14.83
C GLY A 67 4.10 -15.86 -13.76
N TRP A 68 5.41 -15.72 -13.52
CA TRP A 68 6.14 -16.52 -12.53
C TRP A 68 5.96 -16.03 -11.10
N PHE A 69 5.57 -14.77 -10.94
CA PHE A 69 5.35 -14.15 -9.64
C PHE A 69 3.88 -13.81 -9.44
N ALA A 70 3.44 -13.82 -8.19
CA ALA A 70 2.14 -13.36 -7.77
C ALA A 70 2.28 -12.44 -6.56
N ILE A 71 1.30 -11.56 -6.36
CA ILE A 71 1.20 -10.69 -5.21
C ILE A 71 -0.22 -10.81 -4.64
N ASP A 72 -0.35 -10.90 -3.33
CA ASP A 72 -1.68 -10.88 -2.74
C ASP A 72 -2.19 -9.43 -2.74
N ALA A 73 -3.35 -9.22 -3.36
CA ALA A 73 -3.87 -7.87 -3.56
C ALA A 73 -4.17 -7.13 -2.24
N LYS A 74 -4.26 -7.81 -1.10
CA LYS A 74 -4.56 -7.22 0.21
C LYS A 74 -3.36 -7.23 1.15
N THR A 75 -2.53 -8.27 1.09
CA THR A 75 -1.42 -8.43 2.04
C THR A 75 -0.06 -8.06 1.48
N GLY A 76 0.06 -7.81 0.16
CA GLY A 76 1.32 -7.50 -0.51
C GLY A 76 2.16 -8.76 -0.67
#